data_AF-A0A382YIW2-F1
#
_entry.id   AF-A0A382YIW2-F1
#
_cell.length_a   1.000
_cell.length_b   1.000
_cell.length_c   1.000
_cell.angle_alpha   90.00
_cell.angle_beta   90.00
_cell.angle_gamma   90.00
#
_symmetry.space_group_name_H-M   'P 1'
#
loop_
_entity.id
_entity.type
_entity.pdbx_description
1 polymer ?
#
loop_
_entity_poly.entity_id
_entity_poly.type
_entity_poly.pdbx_seq_one_letter_code
_entity_poly.pdbx_strand_id
1 'polypeptide(L)' 'ILKSPPRRLGMMDCPVPTTPALANRVYPRIRDLLAAAGAMLELDVEDIMPDPCETTLDVPDPTFTGPF' A
#
# COMPACT_ATOMS: atom_id res chain seq x y z
N ILE A 1 -5.20 27.82 -4.98
CA ILE A 1 -5.10 27.39 -3.57
C ILE A 1 -5.35 25.88 -3.51
N LEU A 2 -4.55 25.14 -2.73
CA LEU A 2 -4.76 23.71 -2.50
C LEU A 2 -5.94 23.50 -1.54
N LYS A 3 -6.76 22.47 -1.80
CA LYS A 3 -7.96 22.15 -0.99
C LYS A 3 -7.64 21.39 0.31
N SER A 4 -6.47 20.76 0.39
CA SER A 4 -5.94 20.05 1.56
C SER A 4 -4.41 20.19 1.56
N PRO A 5 -3.74 20.17 2.74
CA PRO A 5 -2.30 20.00 2.77
C PRO A 5 -1.89 18.67 2.11
N PRO A 6 -0.77 18.61 1.37
CA PRO A 6 -0.25 17.36 0.85
C PRO A 6 0.19 16.45 1.99
N ARG A 7 0.01 15.12 1.82
CA ARG A 7 0.47 14.11 2.78
C ARG A 7 1.54 13.24 2.15
N ARG A 8 2.47 12.75 2.98
CA ARG A 8 3.47 11.76 2.58
C ARG A 8 2.98 10.37 2.97
N LEU A 9 3.02 9.47 2.02
CA LEU A 9 2.86 8.04 2.24
C LEU A 9 4.15 7.37 1.75
N GLY A 10 4.77 6.58 2.62
CA GLY A 10 6.06 5.95 2.34
C GLY A 10 6.23 4.70 3.19
N MET A 11 7.39 4.07 3.04
CA MET A 11 7.76 2.93 3.86
C MET A 11 7.88 3.32 5.34
N MET A 12 7.74 2.32 6.22
CA MET A 12 7.97 2.49 7.64
C MET A 12 9.41 2.98 7.90
N ASP A 13 9.60 3.81 8.94
CA ASP A 13 10.90 4.36 9.32
C ASP A 13 11.76 3.30 10.06
N CYS A 14 12.15 2.27 9.32
CA CYS A 14 12.98 1.17 9.77
C CYS A 14 13.83 0.61 8.62
N PRO A 15 14.90 -0.15 8.91
CA PRO A 15 15.61 -0.89 7.87
C PRO A 15 14.66 -1.80 7.09
N VAL A 16 14.88 -1.89 5.78
CA VAL A 16 14.10 -2.78 4.92
C VAL A 16 14.41 -4.23 5.33
N PRO A 17 13.39 -5.05 5.62
CA PRO A 17 13.60 -6.42 6.06
C PRO A 17 14.08 -7.28 4.90
N THR A 18 14.98 -8.22 5.19
CA THR A 18 15.40 -9.24 4.22
C THR A 18 14.42 -10.41 4.14
N THR A 19 13.47 -10.52 5.08
CA THR A 19 12.46 -11.58 5.09
C THR A 19 11.17 -11.12 4.40
N PRO A 20 10.65 -11.89 3.42
CA PRO A 20 9.38 -11.59 2.76
C PRO A 20 8.19 -11.52 3.73
N ALA A 21 8.25 -12.24 4.85
CA ALA A 21 7.19 -12.27 5.87
C ALA A 21 6.94 -10.89 6.53
N LEU A 22 7.90 -9.97 6.45
CA LEU A 22 7.76 -8.61 6.98
C LEU A 22 7.50 -7.57 5.88
N ALA A 23 7.61 -7.92 4.60
CA ALA A 23 7.40 -6.98 3.50
C ALA A 23 6.01 -6.33 3.56
N ASN A 24 4.97 -7.12 3.89
CA ASN A 24 3.59 -6.65 4.03
C ASN A 24 3.39 -5.59 5.13
N ARG A 25 4.35 -5.40 6.04
CA ARG A 25 4.29 -4.40 7.12
C ARG A 25 5.15 -3.17 6.87
N VAL A 26 6.09 -3.24 5.93
CA VAL A 26 7.08 -2.17 5.71
C VAL A 26 6.74 -1.34 4.47
N TYR A 27 6.20 -1.96 3.43
CA TYR A 27 5.82 -1.27 2.20
C TYR A 27 4.35 -0.80 2.25
N PRO A 28 4.06 0.45 1.86
CA PRO A 28 2.70 0.96 1.80
C PRO A 28 1.87 0.20 0.75
N ARG A 29 0.59 0.00 1.04
CA ARG A 29 -0.38 -0.73 0.20
C ARG A 29 -1.48 0.22 -0.29
N ILE A 30 -2.29 -0.28 -1.22
CA ILE A 30 -3.47 0.45 -1.76
C ILE A 30 -4.40 0.90 -0.63
N ARG A 31 -4.59 0.07 0.41
CA ARG A 31 -5.40 0.41 1.59
C ARG A 31 -4.87 1.66 2.31
N ASP A 32 -3.55 1.79 2.46
CA ASP A 32 -2.94 2.97 3.09
C ASP A 32 -3.12 4.24 2.23
N LEU A 33 -3.05 4.09 0.91
CA LEU A 33 -3.30 5.17 -0.04
C LEU A 33 -4.76 5.65 0.03
N LEU A 34 -5.72 4.72 -0.01
CA LEU A 34 -7.15 5.05 0.09
C LEU A 34 -7.48 5.69 1.44
N ALA A 35 -6.96 5.16 2.55
CA ALA A 35 -7.14 5.76 3.87
C ALA A 35 -6.55 7.18 3.93
N ALA A 36 -5.35 7.40 3.39
CA ALA A 36 -4.74 8.73 3.35
C ALA A 36 -5.53 9.71 2.47
N ALA A 37 -6.02 9.27 1.31
CA ALA A 37 -6.83 10.09 0.40
C ALA A 37 -8.21 10.41 0.98
N GLY A 38 -8.90 9.43 1.57
CA GLY A 38 -10.18 9.62 2.26
C GLY A 38 -10.06 10.64 3.39
N ALA A 39 -9.00 10.53 4.21
CA ALA A 39 -8.71 11.52 5.26
C ALA A 39 -8.41 12.93 4.72
N MET A 40 -7.74 13.04 3.57
CA MET A 40 -7.47 14.34 2.93
C MET A 40 -8.70 15.00 2.32
N LEU A 41 -9.68 14.19 1.90
CA LEU A 41 -10.88 14.65 1.20
C LEU A 41 -12.14 14.64 2.06
N GLU A 42 -12.03 14.19 3.31
CA GLU A 42 -13.16 13.97 4.22
C GLU A 42 -14.23 13.04 3.62
N LEU A 43 -13.77 11.98 2.95
CA LEU A 43 -14.61 10.97 2.31
C LEU A 43 -14.49 9.63 3.04
N ASP A 44 -15.63 8.96 3.18
CA ASP A 44 -15.65 7.54 3.52
C ASP A 44 -15.24 6.72 2.28
N VAL A 45 -14.31 5.79 2.49
CA VAL A 45 -13.71 4.96 1.43
C VAL A 45 -13.93 3.47 1.69
N GLU A 46 -14.73 3.10 2.68
CA GLU A 46 -14.93 1.71 3.09
C GLU A 46 -15.49 0.86 1.94
N ASP A 47 -16.44 1.40 1.17
CA ASP A 47 -17.07 0.72 0.03
C ASP A 47 -16.11 0.38 -1.13
N ILE A 48 -14.98 1.10 -1.23
CA ILE A 48 -13.96 0.88 -2.25
C ILE A 48 -12.68 0.26 -1.68
N MET A 49 -12.67 -0.09 -0.40
CA MET A 49 -11.52 -0.66 0.27
C MET A 49 -11.31 -2.08 -0.27
N PRO A 50 -10.15 -2.40 -0.86
CA PRO A 50 -9.88 -3.76 -1.31
C PRO A 50 -9.78 -4.69 -0.10
N ASP A 51 -10.22 -5.94 -0.28
CA ASP A 51 -10.08 -6.98 0.73
C ASP A 51 -8.62 -7.10 1.20
N PRO A 52 -8.39 -7.51 2.47
CA PRO A 52 -7.04 -7.79 2.95
C PRO A 52 -6.36 -8.82 2.04
N CYS A 53 -5.33 -8.37 1.32
CA CYS A 53 -4.57 -9.21 0.42
C CYS A 53 -3.45 -9.89 1.21
N GLU A 54 -3.58 -11.20 1.45
CA GLU A 54 -2.53 -12.01 2.10
C GLU A 54 -1.35 -12.33 1.18
N THR A 55 -1.43 -11.98 -0.11
CA THR A 55 -0.37 -12.22 -1.07
C THR A 55 0.92 -11.54 -0.62
N THR A 56 1.99 -12.33 -0.58
CA THR A 56 3.36 -11.87 -0.38
C THR A 56 3.75 -10.95 -1.54
N LEU A 57 4.25 -9.75 -1.19
CA LEU A 57 4.66 -8.74 -2.17
C LEU A 57 5.82 -9.18 -3.08
N ASP A 58 6.65 -10.09 -2.58
CA ASP A 58 7.85 -10.58 -3.26
C ASP A 58 7.56 -11.87 -4.03
N VAL A 59 6.50 -11.84 -4.84
CA VAL A 59 6.12 -12.94 -5.75
C VAL A 59 5.72 -12.32 -7.08
N PRO A 60 6.26 -12.80 -8.21
CA PRO A 60 5.86 -12.32 -9.52
C PRO A 60 4.37 -12.55 -9.75
N ASP A 61 3.78 -11.69 -10.57
CA ASP A 61 2.38 -11.86 -10.96
C ASP A 61 2.18 -13.25 -11.60
N PRO A 62 1.11 -14.01 -11.25
CA PRO A 62 0.88 -15.34 -11.81
C PRO A 62 0.71 -15.36 -13.35
N THR A 63 0.39 -14.22 -13.96
CA THR A 63 0.29 -14.06 -15.41
C THR A 63 1.66 -13.83 -16.07
N PHE A 64 2.73 -13.71 -15.29
CA PHE A 64 4.08 -13.53 -15.79
C PHE A 64 4.59 -14.82 -16.44
N THR A 65 4.96 -14.74 -17.72
CA THR A 65 5.48 -15.87 -18.52
C THR A 65 6.93 -15.67 -18.97
N GLY A 66 7.65 -14.71 -18.37
CA GLY A 66 9.03 -14.39 -18.74
C GLY A 66 10.05 -15.44 -18.29
N PRO A 67 11.30 -15.37 -18.79
CA PRO A 67 12.32 -16.39 -18.58
C PRO A 67 13.00 -16.35 -17.19
N PHE A 68 12.32 -15.86 -16.16
CA PHE A 68 12.81 -15.85 -14.78
C PHE A 68 12.11 -16.93 -13.97
#